data_AF-A0A6C0J6G3-F1
#
_entry.id   AF-A0A6C0J6G3-F1
#
_cell.length_a   1.000
_cell.length_b   1.000
_cell.length_c   1.000
_cell.angle_alpha   90.00
_cell.angle_beta   90.00
_cell.angle_gamma   90.00
#
_symmetry.space_group_name_H-M   'P 1'
#
loop_
_entity.id
_entity.type
_entity.pdbx_description
1 polymer ?
#
loop_
_entity_poly.entity_id
_entity_poly.type
_entity_poly.pdbx_seq_one_letter_code
_entity_poly.pdbx_strand_id
1 'polypeptide(L)'
;MGRKCKNGLTLYDVKVQTDEICKLAVQQNGYALQYVKRQTDKICKLALKDSGCILQYVREQTDEICKLAVQKNGRALEYVKKQTDEICKLALQQDENALQYVKTNFLFHK
;
A
#
# COMPACT_ATOMS: atom_id res chain seq x y z
N MET A 1 -5.44 -30.60 -17.78
CA MET A 1 -5.41 -30.33 -16.31
C MET A 1 -4.69 -29.01 -16.07
N GLY A 2 -5.45 -27.94 -15.79
CA GLY A 2 -4.90 -26.59 -15.62
C GLY A 2 -4.16 -26.45 -14.29
N ARG A 3 -2.89 -26.04 -14.35
CA ARG A 3 -2.07 -25.80 -13.16
C ARG A 3 -2.66 -24.62 -12.38
N LYS A 4 -3.37 -24.93 -11.29
CA LYS A 4 -3.71 -23.96 -10.24
C LYS A 4 -2.44 -23.67 -9.43
N CYS A 5 -1.54 -22.86 -9.98
CA CYS A 5 -0.43 -22.33 -9.20
C CYS A 5 -0.95 -21.12 -8.40
N LYS A 6 -1.40 -21.41 -7.17
CA LYS A 6 -1.90 -20.47 -6.16
C LYS A 6 -0.78 -19.59 -5.54
N ASN A 7 0.06 -18.98 -6.36
CA ASN A 7 1.10 -18.09 -5.87
C ASN A 7 0.86 -16.70 -6.47
N GLY A 8 0.42 -15.73 -5.66
CA GLY A 8 0.20 -14.35 -6.09
C GLY A 8 1.41 -13.69 -6.78
N LEU A 9 2.62 -14.23 -6.56
CA LEU A 9 3.86 -13.80 -7.22
C LEU A 9 4.00 -14.25 -8.69
N THR A 10 3.20 -15.22 -9.15
CA THR A 10 3.20 -15.65 -10.56
C THR A 10 2.66 -14.58 -11.51
N LEU A 11 2.14 -13.47 -10.98
CA LEU A 11 1.65 -12.33 -11.77
C LEU A 11 2.74 -11.71 -12.66
N TYR A 12 4.01 -11.84 -12.27
CA TYR A 12 5.16 -11.42 -13.07
C TYR A 12 5.21 -12.12 -14.45
N ASP A 13 4.87 -13.41 -14.52
CA ASP A 13 4.94 -14.23 -15.75
C ASP A 13 3.66 -14.13 -16.61
N VAL A 14 2.63 -13.44 -16.12
CA VAL A 14 1.35 -13.30 -16.83
C VAL A 14 1.48 -12.25 -17.93
N LYS A 15 1.51 -12.70 -19.19
CA LYS A 15 1.58 -11.81 -20.37
C LYS A 15 0.43 -10.79 -20.40
N VAL A 16 -0.80 -11.25 -20.17
CA VAL A 16 -2.02 -10.43 -20.18
C VAL A 16 -2.64 -10.39 -18.79
N GLN A 17 -2.48 -9.27 -18.09
CA GLN A 17 -3.05 -9.06 -16.76
C GLN A 17 -4.47 -8.50 -16.90
N THR A 18 -5.46 -9.26 -16.46
CA THR A 18 -6.83 -8.76 -16.29
C THR A 18 -7.01 -8.20 -14.88
N ASP A 19 -7.98 -7.31 -14.71
CA ASP A 19 -8.29 -6.72 -13.41
C ASP A 19 -8.62 -7.79 -12.34
N GLU A 20 -9.32 -8.86 -12.73
CA GLU A 20 -9.65 -9.97 -11.84
C GLU A 20 -8.41 -10.78 -11.42
N ILE A 21 -7.50 -11.07 -12.36
CA ILE A 21 -6.25 -11.77 -12.04
C ILE A 21 -5.41 -10.94 -11.08
N CYS A 22 -5.31 -9.62 -11.29
CA CYS A 22 -4.59 -8.73 -10.39
C CYS A 22 -5.21 -8.71 -8.99
N LYS A 23 -6.54 -8.61 -8.88
CA LYS A 23 -7.26 -8.65 -7.59
C LYS A 23 -7.00 -9.96 -6.85
N LEU A 24 -7.16 -11.10 -7.51
CA LEU A 24 -6.90 -12.41 -6.91
C LEU A 24 -5.43 -12.58 -6.47
N ALA A 25 -4.48 -12.02 -7.23
CA ALA A 25 -3.08 -12.05 -6.86
C ALA A 25 -2.80 -11.23 -5.59
N VAL A 26 -3.26 -9.98 -5.52
CA VAL A 26 -3.05 -9.12 -4.34
C VAL A 26 -3.83 -9.57 -3.11
N GLN A 27 -4.99 -10.22 -3.30
CA GLN A 27 -5.74 -10.83 -2.20
C GLN A 27 -5.04 -12.05 -1.60
N GLN A 28 -4.31 -12.82 -2.41
CA GLN A 28 -3.50 -13.95 -1.92
C GLN A 28 -2.20 -13.47 -1.27
N ASN A 29 -1.57 -12.45 -1.83
CA ASN A 29 -0.38 -11.82 -1.28
C ASN A 29 -0.31 -10.36 -1.73
N GLY A 30 -0.51 -9.43 -0.80
CA GLY A 30 -0.51 -8.01 -1.12
C GLY A 30 0.81 -7.49 -1.73
N TYR A 31 1.94 -8.15 -1.48
CA TYR A 31 3.22 -7.84 -2.14
C TYR A 31 3.21 -8.11 -3.66
N ALA A 32 2.22 -8.85 -4.19
CA ALA A 32 2.03 -9.02 -5.62
C ALA A 32 1.74 -7.69 -6.34
N LEU A 33 1.33 -6.65 -5.61
CA LEU A 33 1.08 -5.31 -6.14
C LEU A 33 2.28 -4.75 -6.93
N GLN A 34 3.51 -5.12 -6.54
CA GLN A 34 4.73 -4.70 -7.24
C GLN A 34 4.78 -5.17 -8.70
N TYR A 35 4.11 -6.28 -9.02
CA TYR A 35 4.06 -6.87 -10.37
C TYR A 35 2.81 -6.45 -11.17
N VAL A 36 1.88 -5.73 -10.56
CA VAL A 36 0.68 -5.23 -11.25
C VAL A 36 1.08 -4.11 -12.21
N LYS A 37 0.80 -4.28 -13.50
CA LYS A 37 1.13 -3.28 -14.54
C LYS A 37 0.25 -2.04 -14.42
N ARG A 38 -1.06 -2.21 -14.22
CA ARG A 38 -2.02 -1.11 -14.04
C ARG A 38 -2.66 -1.21 -12.65
N GLN A 39 -2.16 -0.40 -11.73
CA GLN A 39 -2.69 -0.31 -10.38
C GLN A 39 -3.92 0.59 -10.37
N THR A 40 -5.06 0.07 -9.92
CA THR A 40 -6.26 0.86 -9.64
C THR A 40 -6.40 1.06 -8.14
N ASP A 41 -7.12 2.09 -7.71
CA ASP A 41 -7.40 2.33 -6.28
C ASP A 41 -7.96 1.09 -5.59
N LYS A 42 -8.87 0.37 -6.27
CA LYS A 42 -9.45 -0.87 -5.74
C LYS A 42 -8.39 -1.96 -5.53
N ILE A 43 -7.47 -2.14 -6.48
CA ILE A 43 -6.37 -3.13 -6.36
C ILE A 43 -5.41 -2.71 -5.24
N CYS A 44 -5.04 -1.42 -5.16
CA CYS A 44 -4.16 -0.90 -4.10
C CYS A 44 -4.77 -1.07 -2.71
N LYS A 45 -6.05 -0.71 -2.53
CA LYS A 45 -6.77 -0.87 -1.26
C LYS A 45 -6.90 -2.35 -0.86
N LEU A 46 -7.13 -3.26 -1.83
CA LEU A 46 -7.14 -4.69 -1.57
C LEU A 46 -5.76 -5.20 -1.11
N ALA A 47 -4.68 -4.74 -1.75
CA ALA A 47 -3.33 -5.12 -1.37
C ALA A 47 -2.97 -4.66 0.04
N LEU A 48 -3.39 -3.46 0.44
CA LEU A 48 -3.12 -2.89 1.77
C LEU A 48 -3.91 -3.55 2.93
N LYS A 49 -4.85 -4.44 2.63
CA LYS A 49 -5.79 -5.00 3.63
C LYS A 49 -5.08 -5.56 4.87
N ASP A 50 -3.96 -6.26 4.65
CA ASP A 50 -3.24 -7.00 5.69
C ASP A 50 -1.92 -6.34 6.11
N SER A 51 -1.38 -5.39 5.34
CA SER A 51 -0.15 -4.68 5.71
C SER A 51 -0.08 -3.29 5.10
N GLY A 52 0.03 -2.27 5.96
CA GLY A 52 0.25 -0.88 5.53
C GLY A 52 1.58 -0.66 4.80
N CYS A 53 2.61 -1.49 5.06
CA CYS A 53 3.93 -1.38 4.42
C CYS A 53 3.91 -1.64 2.91
N ILE A 54 2.81 -2.21 2.38
CA ILE A 54 2.63 -2.41 0.94
C ILE A 54 2.52 -1.06 0.20
N LEU A 55 2.27 0.03 0.91
CA LEU A 55 2.27 1.39 0.36
C LEU A 55 3.55 1.72 -0.44
N GLN A 56 4.69 1.11 -0.07
CA GLN A 56 5.96 1.26 -0.80
C GLN A 56 5.87 0.83 -2.29
N TYR A 57 4.94 -0.07 -2.63
CA TYR A 57 4.73 -0.56 -4.00
C TYR A 57 3.59 0.16 -4.75
N VAL A 58 2.89 1.07 -4.09
CA VAL A 58 1.83 1.88 -4.71
C VAL A 58 2.49 3.00 -5.52
N ARG A 59 2.22 3.02 -6.84
CA ARG A 59 2.78 4.05 -7.74
C ARG A 59 2.11 5.41 -7.52
N GLU A 60 0.79 5.43 -7.61
CA GLU A 60 -0.03 6.62 -7.39
C GLU A 60 -0.68 6.57 -6.00
N GLN A 61 -0.19 7.41 -5.10
CA GLN A 61 -0.65 7.47 -3.72
C GLN A 61 -1.70 8.58 -3.57
N THR A 62 -2.97 8.21 -3.43
CA THR A 62 -4.03 9.14 -3.05
C THR A 62 -4.03 9.33 -1.53
N ASP A 63 -4.60 10.45 -1.07
CA ASP A 63 -4.74 10.75 0.36
C ASP A 63 -5.46 9.60 1.11
N GLU A 64 -6.51 9.04 0.52
CA GLU A 64 -7.25 7.92 1.09
C GLU A 64 -6.41 6.63 1.18
N ILE A 65 -5.60 6.33 0.15
CA ILE A 65 -4.68 5.17 0.17
C ILE A 65 -3.62 5.35 1.26
N CYS A 66 -3.05 6.54 1.39
CA CYS A 66 -2.07 6.84 2.44
C CYS A 66 -2.69 6.72 3.84
N LYS A 67 -3.86 7.30 4.06
CA LYS A 67 -4.60 7.19 5.32
C LYS A 67 -4.90 5.74 5.68
N LEU A 68 -5.38 4.96 4.72
CA LEU A 68 -5.64 3.53 4.92
C LEU A 68 -4.36 2.78 5.34
N ALA A 69 -3.23 3.07 4.68
CA ALA A 69 -1.96 2.43 4.99
C ALA A 69 -1.46 2.76 6.40
N VAL A 70 -1.49 4.05 6.80
CA VAL A 70 -1.02 4.46 8.15
C VAL A 70 -1.96 4.01 9.26
N GLN A 71 -3.26 3.93 9.01
CA GLN A 71 -4.23 3.35 9.96
C GLN A 71 -4.00 1.84 10.15
N LYS A 72 -3.45 1.14 9.15
CA LYS A 72 -3.08 -0.27 9.26
C LYS A 72 -1.73 -0.48 9.94
N ASN A 73 -0.76 0.38 9.64
CA ASN A 73 0.54 0.38 10.28
C ASN A 73 1.09 1.81 10.24
N GLY A 74 1.22 2.46 11.40
CA GLY A 74 1.66 3.84 11.53
C GLY A 74 3.05 4.05 10.94
N ARG A 75 3.92 3.03 11.01
CA ARG A 75 5.24 3.04 10.37
C ARG A 75 5.19 3.09 8.85
N ALA A 76 4.06 2.77 8.22
CA ALA A 76 3.87 2.98 6.78
C ALA A 76 4.00 4.45 6.37
N LEU A 77 3.96 5.39 7.33
CA LEU A 77 4.29 6.79 7.15
C LEU A 77 5.65 7.00 6.46
N GLU A 78 6.61 6.09 6.68
CA GLU A 78 7.91 6.02 5.99
C GLU A 78 7.76 6.07 4.47
N TYR A 79 6.75 5.39 3.93
CA TYR A 79 6.51 5.22 2.50
C TYR A 79 5.56 6.27 1.91
N VAL A 80 5.02 7.18 2.72
CA VAL A 80 4.13 8.25 2.26
C VAL A 80 4.97 9.29 1.51
N LYS A 81 4.71 9.45 0.20
CA LYS A 81 5.42 10.42 -0.65
C LYS A 81 5.12 11.85 -0.22
N LYS A 82 3.83 12.18 -0.09
CA LYS A 82 3.33 13.49 0.34
C LYS A 82 2.58 13.34 1.66
N GLN A 83 3.26 13.67 2.75
CA GLN A 83 2.65 13.68 4.08
C GLN A 83 1.73 14.90 4.21
N THR A 84 0.70 14.78 5.03
CA THR A 84 -0.19 15.86 5.46
C THR A 84 -0.32 15.77 6.97
N ASP A 85 -0.69 16.86 7.63
CA ASP A 85 -0.88 16.87 9.09
C ASP A 85 -1.84 15.76 9.54
N GLU A 86 -2.90 15.52 8.75
CA GLU A 86 -3.87 14.47 9.02
C GLU A 86 -3.25 13.07 8.89
N ILE A 87 -2.49 12.80 7.84
CA ILE A 87 -1.80 11.49 7.68
C ILE A 87 -0.78 11.29 8.80
N CYS A 88 -0.02 12.32 9.16
CA CYS A 88 0.95 12.25 10.27
C CYS A 88 0.26 12.00 11.62
N LYS A 89 -0.83 12.72 11.92
CA LYS A 89 -1.62 12.52 13.14
C LYS A 89 -2.19 11.10 13.20
N LEU A 90 -2.78 10.61 12.12
CA LEU A 90 -3.30 9.24 12.05
C LEU A 90 -2.19 8.19 12.26
N ALA A 91 -1.01 8.40 11.68
CA ALA A 91 0.13 7.51 11.88
C ALA A 91 0.61 7.49 13.34
N LEU A 92 0.73 8.66 13.97
CA LEU A 92 1.17 8.80 15.37
C LEU A 92 0.15 8.26 16.36
N GLN A 93 -1.15 8.42 16.08
CA GLN A 93 -2.22 7.81 16.86
C GLN A 93 -2.20 6.28 16.79
N GLN A 94 -1.73 5.73 15.67
CA GLN A 94 -1.65 4.29 15.46
C GLN A 94 -0.38 3.70 16.10
N ASP A 95 0.77 4.35 15.90
CA ASP A 95 2.07 3.98 16.48
C ASP A 95 2.90 5.24 16.72
N GLU A 96 3.16 5.56 17.98
CA GLU A 96 3.95 6.73 18.38
C GLU A 96 5.37 6.68 17.80
N ASN A 97 5.93 5.49 17.56
CA ASN A 97 7.24 5.33 16.92
C ASN A 97 7.24 5.78 15.45
N ALA A 98 6.06 6.02 14.84
CA ALA A 98 5.96 6.62 13.52
C ALA A 98 6.54 8.03 13.48
N LEU A 99 6.74 8.69 14.63
CA LEU A 99 7.36 10.01 14.74
C LEU A 99 8.72 10.08 14.03
N GLN A 100 9.50 9.00 14.06
CA GLN A 100 10.80 8.93 13.38
C GLN A 100 10.71 9.12 11.85
N TYR A 101 9.52 8.93 11.27
CA TYR A 101 9.26 9.03 9.84
C TYR A 101 8.54 10.33 9.42
N VAL A 102 8.22 11.20 10.38
CA VAL A 102 7.63 12.51 10.08
C VAL A 102 8.68 13.38 9.39
N LYS A 103 8.37 13.83 8.17
CA LYS A 103 9.26 14.74 7.42
C LYS A 103 9.22 16.12 8.07
N THR A 104 10.38 16.77 8.16
CA THR A 104 10.65 17.96 8.99
C THR A 104 9.71 19.15 8.73
N ASN A 105 9.04 19.20 7.57
CA ASN A 105 8.12 20.28 7.20
C ASN A 105 6.76 20.26 7.93
N PHE A 106 6.41 19.19 8.65
CA PHE A 106 5.09 19.05 9.30
C PHE A 106 5.10 19.34 10.82
N LEU A 107 6.27 19.53 11.42
CA LEU A 107 6.39 19.73 12.88
C LEU A 107 6.28 21.20 13.33
N PHE A 108 6.21 22.17 12.40
CA PHE A 108 6.35 23.60 12.73
C PHE A 108 5.15 24.49 12.40
N HIS A 109 4.01 23.93 11.98
CA HIS A 109 2.77 24.71 11.94
C HIS A 109 2.08 24.67 13.30
N LYS A 110 2.60 25.50 14.21
CA LYS A 110 1.89 25.99 15.40
C LYS A 110 1.17 27.30 15.07
#